data_AF-H5SSQ0-F1
#
_entry.id   AF-H5SSQ0-F1
#
_cell.length_a   1.000
_cell.length_b   1.000
_cell.length_c   1.000
_cell.angle_alpha   90.00
_cell.angle_beta   90.00
_cell.angle_gamma   90.00
#
_symmetry.space_group_name_H-M   'P 1'
#
loop_
_entity.id
_entity.type
_entity.pdbx_description
1 polymer ?
#
loop_
_entity_poly.entity_id
_entity_poly.type
_entity_poly.pdbx_seq_one_letter_code
_entity_poly.pdbx_strand_id
1 'polypeptide(L)'
;MVVTALFFGVIHLDIVQGVLAFVIGLYLGYLTVRSGSIFPAIVAHGVNNLWATVESSLWQAANPQMSPKDILLSAGYPWWAYVLAGLVLIGAIYNIHRVTRD
;
A
#
# COMPACT_ATOMS: atom_id res chain seq x y z
N MET A 1 -16.35 4.22 -0.87
CA MET A 1 -15.00 3.80 -1.33
C MET A 1 -14.10 4.99 -1.67
N VAL A 2 -14.48 5.88 -2.59
CA VAL A 2 -13.60 6.98 -3.04
C VAL A 2 -13.35 8.02 -1.95
N VAL A 3 -14.40 8.52 -1.29
CA VAL A 3 -14.27 9.52 -0.22
C VAL A 3 -13.45 8.98 0.96
N THR A 4 -13.72 7.74 1.37
CA THR A 4 -12.96 7.06 2.44
C THR A 4 -11.51 6.83 2.05
N ALA A 5 -11.22 6.45 0.79
CA ALA A 5 -9.86 6.31 0.30
C ALA A 5 -9.13 7.66 0.24
N LEU A 6 -9.84 8.73 -0.12
CA LEU A 6 -9.27 10.09 -0.16
C LEU A 6 -8.86 10.54 1.23
N PHE A 7 -9.75 10.41 2.22
CA PHE A 7 -9.39 10.70 3.62
C PHE A 7 -8.24 9.83 4.11
N PHE A 8 -8.22 8.55 3.73
CA PHE A 8 -7.12 7.65 4.07
C PHE A 8 -5.78 8.15 3.51
N GLY A 9 -5.74 8.64 2.28
CA GLY A 9 -4.54 9.28 1.72
C GLY A 9 -4.15 10.57 2.44
N VAL A 10 -5.12 11.45 2.71
CA VAL A 10 -4.87 12.76 3.34
C VAL A 10 -4.26 12.63 4.75
N ILE A 11 -4.71 11.66 5.55
CA ILE A 11 -4.20 11.50 6.92
C ILE A 11 -2.76 10.97 7.01
N HIS A 12 -2.15 10.55 5.91
CA HIS A 12 -0.74 10.13 5.91
C HIS A 12 0.23 11.31 5.97
N LEU A 13 -0.22 12.54 5.69
CA LEU A 13 0.56 13.78 5.82
C LEU A 13 1.87 13.81 5.02
N ASP A 14 2.05 12.87 4.10
CA ASP A 14 3.09 12.81 3.09
C ASP A 14 2.41 12.63 1.72
N ILE A 15 2.88 13.35 0.70
CA ILE A 15 2.24 13.35 -0.62
C ILE A 15 2.41 12.00 -1.29
N VAL A 16 3.61 11.41 -1.21
CA VAL A 16 3.91 10.15 -1.90
C VAL A 16 3.14 9.01 -1.23
N GLN A 17 3.27 8.85 0.09
CA GLN A 17 2.48 7.88 0.84
C GLN A 17 0.99 8.15 0.74
N GLY A 18 0.54 9.41 0.74
CA GLY A 18 -0.87 9.76 0.62
C GLY A 18 -1.48 9.33 -0.71
N VAL A 19 -0.76 9.52 -1.82
CA VAL A 19 -1.18 9.04 -3.15
C VAL A 19 -1.23 7.51 -3.18
N LEU A 20 -0.20 6.84 -2.64
CA LEU A 20 -0.16 5.37 -2.58
C LEU A 20 -1.27 4.81 -1.68
N ALA A 21 -1.50 5.42 -0.52
CA ALA A 21 -2.56 5.06 0.42
C ALA A 21 -3.94 5.28 -0.19
N PHE A 22 -4.15 6.34 -0.97
CA PHE A 22 -5.38 6.52 -1.74
C PHE A 22 -5.63 5.34 -2.70
N VAL A 23 -4.63 4.95 -3.48
CA VAL A 23 -4.73 3.83 -4.43
C VAL A 23 -4.99 2.50 -3.72
N ILE A 24 -4.27 2.21 -2.63
CA ILE A 24 -4.52 1.04 -1.79
C ILE A 24 -5.93 1.10 -1.18
N GLY A 25 -6.39 2.26 -0.71
CA GLY A 25 -7.72 2.46 -0.17
C GLY A 25 -8.84 2.15 -1.17
N LEU A 26 -8.65 2.51 -2.45
CA LEU A 26 -9.56 2.11 -3.53
C LEU A 26 -9.57 0.60 -3.72
N TYR A 27 -8.40 -0.05 -3.73
CA TYR A 27 -8.28 -1.50 -3.84
C TYR A 27 -8.94 -2.24 -2.68
N LEU A 28 -8.69 -1.83 -1.44
CA LEU A 28 -9.33 -2.42 -0.26
C LEU A 28 -10.86 -2.26 -0.31
N GLY A 29 -11.35 -1.08 -0.71
CA GLY A 29 -12.78 -0.85 -0.93
C GLY A 29 -13.37 -1.76 -2.01
N TYR A 30 -12.63 -1.97 -3.10
CA TYR A 30 -13.00 -2.93 -4.15
C TYR A 30 -13.11 -4.36 -3.60
N LEU A 31 -12.13 -4.82 -2.82
CA LEU A 31 -12.18 -6.15 -2.18
C LEU A 31 -13.40 -6.32 -1.29
N THR A 32 -13.73 -5.31 -0.49
CA THR A 32 -14.89 -5.34 0.39
C THR A 32 -16.19 -5.48 -0.40
N VAL A 33 -16.35 -4.68 -1.46
CA VAL A 33 -17.55 -4.72 -2.30
C VAL A 33 -17.64 -6.03 -3.09
N ARG A 34 -16.54 -6.51 -3.68
CA ARG A 34 -16.55 -7.72 -4.52
C ARG A 34 -16.82 -8.99 -3.71
N SER A 35 -16.28 -9.08 -2.50
CA SER A 35 -16.43 -10.27 -1.64
C SER A 35 -17.65 -10.23 -0.72
N GLY A 36 -18.30 -9.07 -0.56
CA GLY A 36 -19.34 -8.86 0.44
C GLY A 36 -18.84 -8.94 1.89
N SER A 37 -17.52 -8.91 2.12
CA SER A 37 -16.91 -9.05 3.44
C SER A 37 -15.73 -8.10 3.60
N ILE A 38 -15.54 -7.57 4.81
CA ILE A 38 -14.35 -6.75 5.13
C ILE A 38 -13.09 -7.61 5.34
N PHE A 39 -13.23 -8.92 5.57
CA PHE A 39 -12.12 -9.78 5.95
C PHE A 39 -11.00 -9.84 4.90
N PRO A 40 -11.28 -9.99 3.58
CA PRO A 40 -10.24 -9.96 2.56
C PRO A 40 -9.47 -8.62 2.53
N ALA A 41 -10.16 -7.50 2.78
CA ALA A 41 -9.53 -6.20 2.86
C ALA A 41 -8.62 -6.08 4.10
N ILE A 42 -9.03 -6.61 5.25
CA ILE A 42 -8.19 -6.65 6.47
C ILE A 42 -6.90 -7.44 6.20
N VAL A 43 -7.01 -8.63 5.61
CA VAL A 43 -5.83 -9.46 5.28
C VAL A 43 -4.92 -8.74 4.29
N ALA A 44 -5.47 -8.20 3.21
CA ALA A 44 -4.69 -7.46 2.22
C ALA A 44 -3.99 -6.23 2.81
N HIS A 45 -4.67 -5.49 3.68
CA HIS A 45 -4.08 -4.34 4.38
C HIS A 45 -2.98 -4.77 5.35
N GLY A 46 -3.18 -5.86 6.10
CA GLY A 46 -2.15 -6.43 6.98
C GLY A 46 -0.90 -6.84 6.22
N VAL A 47 -1.06 -7.50 5.06
CA VAL A 47 0.07 -7.86 4.18
C VAL A 47 0.79 -6.61 3.65
N ASN A 48 0.05 -5.58 3.23
CA ASN A 48 0.64 -4.31 2.82
C ASN A 48 1.49 -3.67 3.92
N ASN A 49 0.98 -3.64 5.15
CA ASN A 49 1.69 -3.06 6.30
C ASN A 49 2.91 -3.89 6.70
N LEU A 50 2.82 -5.21 6.62
CA LEU A 50 3.96 -6.10 6.85
C LEU A 50 5.05 -5.85 5.81
N TRP A 51 4.69 -5.79 4.53
CA TRP A 51 5.64 -5.49 3.46
C TRP A 51 6.34 -4.14 3.68
N ALA A 52 5.57 -3.07 3.93
CA ALA A 52 6.12 -1.74 4.20
C ALA A 52 7.05 -1.74 5.42
N THR A 53 6.71 -2.48 6.48
CA THR A 53 7.55 -2.60 7.68
C THR A 53 8.88 -3.32 7.38
N VAL A 54 8.83 -4.43 6.64
CA VAL A 54 10.02 -5.18 6.25
C VAL A 54 10.91 -4.34 5.32
N GLU A 55 10.31 -3.73 4.31
CA GLU A 55 11.01 -2.87 3.35
C GLU A 55 11.71 -1.69 4.07
N SER A 56 10.99 -1.01 4.96
CA SER A 56 11.54 0.06 5.80
C SER A 56 12.70 -0.41 6.65
N SER A 57 12.59 -1.59 7.24
CA SER A 57 13.65 -2.17 8.08
C SER A 57 14.89 -2.50 7.26
N LEU A 58 14.72 -3.10 6.07
CA LEU A 58 15.81 -3.42 5.14
C LEU A 58 16.48 -2.15 4.61
N TRP A 59 15.69 -1.12 4.25
CA TRP A 59 16.21 0.13 3.75
C TRP A 59 17.02 0.89 4.81
N GLN A 60 16.54 0.92 6.06
CA GLN A 60 17.26 1.49 7.18
C GLN A 60 18.57 0.74 7.45
N ALA A 61 18.54 -0.59 7.40
CA ALA A 61 19.75 -1.41 7.59
C ALA A 61 20.79 -1.16 6.48
N ALA A 62 20.35 -0.96 5.23
CA ALA A 62 21.21 -0.63 4.10
C ALA A 62 21.71 0.82 4.13
N ASN A 63 20.98 1.73 4.79
CA ASN A 63 21.32 3.16 4.88
C ASN A 63 21.29 3.66 6.34
N PRO A 64 22.22 3.22 7.20
CA PRO A 64 22.21 3.56 8.64
C PRO A 64 22.23 5.07 8.97
N GLN A 65 22.64 5.89 8.02
CA GLN A 65 22.79 7.33 8.12
C GLN A 65 21.44 8.06 7.95
N MET A 66 20.44 7.38 7.37
CA MET A 66 19.12 7.93 7.14
C MET A 66 18.34 7.97 8.47
N SER A 67 17.74 9.12 8.77
CA SER A 67 16.99 9.24 10.01
C SER A 67 15.60 8.57 9.87
N PRO A 68 15.00 8.04 10.96
CA PRO A 68 13.70 7.37 10.88
C PRO A 68 12.58 8.24 10.28
N LYS A 69 12.66 9.56 10.46
CA LYS A 69 11.71 10.53 9.88
C LYS A 69 11.80 10.60 8.35
N ASP A 70 12.98 10.41 7.77
CA ASP A 70 13.17 10.50 6.31
C ASP A 70 12.51 9.28 5.66
N ILE A 71 12.70 8.10 6.26
CA ILE A 71 12.01 6.87 5.89
C ILE A 71 10.49 7.00 6.09
N LEU A 72 10.06 7.57 7.22
CA LEU A 72 8.65 7.78 7.54
C LEU A 72 7.95 8.73 6.56
N LEU A 73 8.63 9.76 6.05
CA LEU A 73 8.09 10.65 5.02
C LEU A 73 8.23 10.07 3.61
N SER A 74 8.65 8.79 3.50
CA SER A 74 9.10 8.15 2.26
C SER A 74 10.17 8.94 1.48
N ALA A 75 10.77 9.93 2.13
CA ALA A 75 11.78 10.81 1.61
C ALA A 75 13.11 10.04 1.56
N GLY A 76 13.45 9.52 0.39
CA GLY A 76 14.70 8.80 0.17
C GLY A 76 14.56 7.34 -0.25
N TYR A 77 13.33 6.83 -0.42
CA TYR A 77 13.17 5.54 -1.11
C TYR A 77 13.53 5.69 -2.60
N PRO A 78 14.20 4.69 -3.19
CA PRO A 78 14.52 4.70 -4.60
C PRO A 78 13.26 4.44 -5.43
N TRP A 79 13.22 4.99 -6.65
CA TRP A 79 12.04 4.91 -7.52
C TRP A 79 11.57 3.46 -7.78
N TRP A 80 12.48 2.49 -7.79
CA TRP A 80 12.18 1.08 -8.05
C TRP A 80 11.33 0.45 -6.94
N ALA A 81 11.40 0.95 -5.69
CA ALA A 81 10.58 0.49 -4.58
C ALA A 81 9.08 0.65 -4.89
N TYR A 82 8.72 1.83 -5.39
CA TYR A 82 7.35 2.14 -5.79
C TYR A 82 6.90 1.34 -7.01
N VAL A 83 7.83 1.04 -7.94
CA VAL A 83 7.52 0.17 -9.09
C VAL A 83 7.22 -1.25 -8.64
N LEU A 84 8.02 -1.82 -7.73
CA LEU A 84 7.76 -3.15 -7.18
C LEU A 84 6.41 -3.19 -6.46
N ALA A 85 6.10 -2.20 -5.61
CA ALA A 85 4.80 -2.11 -4.95
C ALA A 85 3.63 -2.04 -5.96
N GLY A 86 3.79 -1.25 -7.03
CA GLY A 86 2.82 -1.16 -8.12
C GLY A 86 2.61 -2.49 -8.84
N LEU A 87 3.67 -3.22 -9.16
CA LEU A 87 3.58 -4.54 -9.80
C LEU A 87 2.88 -5.57 -8.91
N VAL A 88 3.17 -5.58 -7.60
CA VAL A 88 2.50 -6.44 -6.63
C VAL A 88 1.01 -6.13 -6.58
N LEU A 89 0.64 -4.84 -6.53
CA LEU A 89 -0.76 -4.43 -6.51
C LEU A 89 -1.50 -4.82 -7.79
N ILE A 90 -0.91 -4.56 -8.96
CA ILE A 90 -1.48 -4.93 -10.27
C ILE A 90 -1.67 -6.45 -10.35
N GLY A 91 -0.66 -7.22 -9.93
CA GLY A 91 -0.74 -8.67 -9.86
C GLY A 91 -1.84 -9.16 -8.93
N ALA A 92 -2.00 -8.55 -7.75
CA ALA A 92 -3.05 -8.88 -6.79
C ALA A 92 -4.45 -8.61 -7.36
N ILE A 93 -4.66 -7.43 -7.96
CA ILE A 93 -5.91 -7.07 -8.64
C ILE A 93 -6.21 -8.06 -9.77
N TYR A 94 -5.24 -8.34 -10.63
CA TYR A 94 -5.39 -9.27 -11.75
C TYR A 94 -5.79 -10.67 -11.29
N ASN A 95 -5.11 -11.21 -10.28
CA ASN A 95 -5.40 -12.55 -9.76
C ASN A 95 -6.77 -12.62 -9.10
N ILE A 96 -7.14 -11.64 -8.27
CA ILE A 96 -8.45 -11.61 -7.63
C ILE A 96 -9.55 -11.49 -8.68
N HIS A 97 -9.39 -10.61 -9.65
CA HIS A 97 -10.35 -10.48 -10.74
C HIS A 97 -10.46 -11.76 -11.58
N ARG A 98 -9.35 -12.45 -11.83
CA ARG A 98 -9.34 -13.72 -12.57
C ARG A 98 -10.05 -14.85 -11.80
N VAL A 99 -9.78 -14.98 -10.51
CA VAL A 99 -10.32 -16.06 -9.67
C VAL A 99 -11.78 -15.83 -9.30
N THR A 100 -12.20 -14.56 -9.21
CA THR A 100 -13.56 -14.18 -8.88
C THR A 100 -14.39 -13.82 -10.11
N ARG A 101 -13.90 -14.03 -11.34
CA ARG A 101 -14.72 -13.85 -12.54
C ARG A 101 -15.73 -15.00 -12.62
N ASP A 102 -17.00 -14.67 -12.44
CA ASP A 102 -18.14 -15.52 -12.79
C ASP A 102 -18.26 -15.62 -14.32
#